data_AF-A0A1G9DBJ3-F1
#
_entry.id   AF-A0A1G9DBJ3-F1
#
_cell.length_a   1.000
_cell.length_b   1.000
_cell.length_c   1.000
_cell.angle_alpha   90.00
_cell.angle_beta   90.00
_cell.angle_gamma   90.00
#
_symmetry.space_group_name_H-M   'P 1'
#
loop_
_entity.id
_entity.type
_entity.pdbx_description
1 polymer ?
#
loop_
_entity_poly.entity_id
_entity_poly.type
_entity_poly.pdbx_seq_one_letter_code
_entity_poly.pdbx_strand_id
1 'polypeptide(L)'
;MAELVWRESFSVGDPAVDHEHRELIELVNAAARRIRAGAPAEEIDAAFGDLLAAVSGHFAHEERQMQRAGYPAYPEHKADHERLIDRLRELMDEAHEAPEAAAEATVEALAEWFEGHFATHDARLHGALGPHEH
;
A
#
# COMPACT_ATOMS: atom_id res chain seq x y z
N MET A 1 -11.69 15.63 -8.29
CA MET A 1 -10.49 14.79 -8.55
C MET A 1 -10.75 13.39 -8.02
N ALA A 2 -10.04 12.39 -8.56
CA ALA A 2 -10.44 10.98 -8.46
C ALA A 2 -9.93 10.31 -7.16
N GLU A 3 -10.76 9.45 -6.58
CA GLU A 3 -10.33 8.46 -5.59
C GLU A 3 -9.56 7.33 -6.29
N LEU A 4 -8.74 6.61 -5.53
CA LEU A 4 -8.15 5.36 -5.99
C LEU A 4 -9.24 4.29 -6.02
N VAL A 5 -9.55 3.77 -7.20
CA VAL A 5 -10.61 2.79 -7.40
C VAL A 5 -9.98 1.44 -7.70
N TRP A 6 -10.47 0.38 -7.05
CA TRP A 6 -10.09 -0.99 -7.37
C TRP A 6 -10.29 -1.28 -8.86
N ARG A 7 -9.31 -1.95 -9.48
CA ARG A 7 -9.37 -2.44 -10.86
C ARG A 7 -9.09 -3.93 -10.86
N GLU A 8 -9.66 -4.66 -11.80
CA GLU A 8 -9.37 -6.10 -11.95
C GLU A 8 -7.88 -6.37 -12.22
N SER A 9 -7.14 -5.40 -12.76
CA SER A 9 -5.68 -5.48 -12.92
C SER A 9 -4.89 -5.50 -11.60
N PHE A 10 -5.53 -5.18 -10.47
CA PHE A 10 -4.93 -5.26 -9.13
C PHE A 10 -5.11 -6.63 -8.48
N SER A 11 -5.94 -7.50 -9.08
CA SER A 11 -6.14 -8.84 -8.58
C SER A 11 -4.90 -9.69 -8.84
N VAL A 12 -4.47 -10.43 -7.82
CA VAL A 12 -3.43 -11.46 -7.93
C VAL A 12 -4.02 -12.86 -8.07
N GLY A 13 -5.35 -12.96 -8.10
CA GLY A 13 -6.08 -14.23 -8.20
C GLY A 13 -6.23 -14.97 -6.87
N ASP A 14 -5.77 -14.40 -5.75
CA ASP A 14 -6.00 -14.88 -4.40
C ASP A 14 -7.03 -13.98 -3.69
N PRO A 15 -8.23 -14.49 -3.34
CA PRO A 15 -9.29 -13.68 -2.74
C PRO A 15 -8.94 -13.04 -1.39
N ALA A 16 -8.05 -13.63 -0.60
CA ALA A 16 -7.65 -13.06 0.68
C ALA A 16 -6.68 -11.90 0.47
N VAL A 17 -5.72 -12.06 -0.44
CA VAL A 17 -4.78 -10.98 -0.80
C VAL A 17 -5.52 -9.82 -1.48
N ASP A 18 -6.42 -10.14 -2.41
CA ASP A 18 -7.25 -9.13 -3.07
C ASP A 18 -8.13 -8.37 -2.07
N HIS A 19 -8.51 -9.00 -0.96
CA HIS A 19 -9.22 -8.32 0.12
C HIS A 19 -8.31 -7.33 0.85
N GLU A 20 -7.11 -7.75 1.25
CA GLU A 20 -6.10 -6.88 1.87
C GLU A 20 -5.78 -5.67 0.96
N HIS A 21 -5.56 -5.90 -0.34
CA HIS A 21 -5.30 -4.81 -1.30
C HIS A 21 -6.47 -3.81 -1.38
N ARG A 22 -7.73 -4.27 -1.30
CA ARG A 22 -8.90 -3.37 -1.28
C ARG A 22 -8.95 -2.55 0.01
N GLU A 23 -8.60 -3.14 1.15
CA GLU A 23 -8.52 -2.43 2.42
C GLU A 23 -7.45 -1.34 2.39
N LEU A 24 -6.28 -1.64 1.80
CA LEU A 24 -5.22 -0.64 1.60
C LEU A 24 -5.69 0.53 0.74
N ILE A 25 -6.40 0.26 -0.37
CA ILE A 25 -6.99 1.32 -1.22
C ILE A 25 -7.97 2.20 -0.42
N GLU A 26 -8.81 1.60 0.43
CA GLU A 26 -9.76 2.37 1.24
C GLU A 26 -9.02 3.25 2.26
N LEU A 27 -7.94 2.77 2.87
CA LEU A 27 -7.12 3.56 3.79
C LEU A 27 -6.44 4.74 3.08
N VAL A 28 -5.92 4.54 1.86
CA VAL A 28 -5.38 5.62 1.02
C VAL A 28 -6.44 6.67 0.76
N ASN A 29 -7.65 6.26 0.35
CA ASN A 29 -8.75 7.19 0.10
C ASN A 29 -9.19 7.91 1.38
N ALA A 30 -9.23 7.22 2.53
CA ALA A 30 -9.57 7.80 3.81
C ALA A 30 -8.56 8.85 4.27
N ALA A 31 -7.26 8.58 4.13
CA ALA A 31 -6.20 9.55 4.40
C ALA A 31 -6.34 10.78 3.51
N ALA A 32 -6.47 10.60 2.20
CA ALA A 32 -6.64 11.69 1.26
C ALA A 32 -7.91 12.52 1.53
N ARG A 33 -9.02 11.89 1.93
CA ARG A 33 -10.26 12.60 2.33
C ARG A 33 -10.05 13.46 3.58
N ARG A 34 -9.36 12.95 4.61
CA ARG A 34 -9.08 13.71 5.85
C ARG A 34 -8.21 14.93 5.58
N ILE A 35 -7.14 14.74 4.82
CA ILE A 35 -6.22 15.84 4.46
C ILE A 35 -6.99 16.94 3.69
N ARG A 36 -7.79 16.56 2.68
CA ARG A 36 -8.61 17.50 1.90
C ARG A 36 -9.70 18.21 2.71
N ALA A 37 -10.20 17.58 3.78
CA ALA A 37 -11.18 18.20 4.67
C ALA A 37 -10.56 19.28 5.57
N GLY A 38 -9.25 19.51 5.49
CA GLY A 38 -8.54 20.42 6.38
C GLY A 38 -8.53 19.91 7.82
N ALA A 39 -8.45 18.59 8.00
CA ALA A 39 -8.40 17.98 9.32
C ALA A 39 -7.17 18.51 10.10
N PRO A 40 -7.24 18.57 11.44
CA PRO A 40 -6.10 18.91 12.29
C PRO A 40 -4.90 17.99 12.02
N ALA A 41 -3.69 18.49 12.28
CA ALA A 41 -2.46 17.74 12.07
C ALA A 41 -2.48 16.36 12.79
N GLU A 42 -3.03 16.28 14.00
CA GLU A 42 -3.12 15.01 14.72
C GLU A 42 -4.03 13.97 14.02
N GLU A 43 -5.07 14.42 13.32
CA GLU A 43 -5.94 13.54 12.55
C GLU A 43 -5.31 13.09 11.23
N ILE A 44 -4.48 13.95 10.62
CA ILE A 44 -3.68 13.61 9.44
C ILE A 44 -2.63 12.55 9.83
N ASP A 45 -1.92 12.77 10.93
CA ASP A 45 -0.94 11.83 11.47
C ASP A 45 -1.56 10.48 11.81
N ALA A 46 -2.74 10.49 12.42
CA ALA A 46 -3.48 9.26 12.71
C ALA A 46 -3.85 8.51 11.41
N ALA A 47 -4.26 9.23 10.36
CA ALA A 47 -4.62 8.61 9.09
C ALA A 47 -3.43 7.97 8.36
N PHE A 48 -2.27 8.65 8.34
CA PHE A 48 -1.04 8.07 7.83
C PHE A 48 -0.54 6.93 8.72
N GLY A 49 -0.70 7.03 10.03
CA GLY A 49 -0.39 5.97 10.99
C GLY A 49 -1.19 4.69 10.72
N ASP A 50 -2.51 4.81 10.50
CA ASP A 50 -3.38 3.69 10.13
C ASP A 50 -2.93 3.06 8.80
N LEU A 51 -2.64 3.89 7.79
CA LEU A 51 -2.17 3.43 6.48
C LEU A 51 -0.82 2.70 6.58
N LEU A 52 0.16 3.30 7.27
CA LEU A 52 1.49 2.71 7.48
C LEU A 52 1.40 1.39 8.24
N ALA A 53 0.54 1.31 9.27
CA ALA A 53 0.33 0.09 10.04
C ALA A 53 -0.24 -1.03 9.17
N ALA A 54 -1.25 -0.74 8.35
CA ALA A 54 -1.87 -1.72 7.45
C ALA A 54 -0.90 -2.19 6.37
N VAL A 55 -0.23 -1.27 5.67
CA VAL A 55 0.77 -1.58 4.63
C VAL A 55 1.91 -2.41 5.22
N SER A 56 2.46 -2.01 6.38
CA SER A 56 3.53 -2.78 7.05
C SER A 56 3.05 -4.17 7.48
N GLY A 57 1.79 -4.29 7.91
CA GLY A 57 1.19 -5.57 8.31
C GLY A 57 1.09 -6.55 7.13
N HIS A 58 0.57 -6.07 6.01
CA HIS A 58 0.47 -6.82 4.75
C HIS A 58 1.86 -7.25 4.24
N PHE A 59 2.83 -6.32 4.15
CA PHE A 59 4.20 -6.63 3.76
C PHE A 59 4.87 -7.65 4.68
N ALA A 60 4.71 -7.50 6.00
CA ALA A 60 5.25 -8.46 6.95
C ALA A 60 4.62 -9.84 6.80
N HIS A 61 3.36 -9.93 6.36
CA HIS A 61 2.71 -11.19 6.05
C HIS A 61 3.38 -11.85 4.83
N GLU A 62 3.44 -11.17 3.69
CA GLU A 62 4.07 -11.69 2.48
C GLU A 62 5.54 -12.04 2.67
N GLU A 63 6.31 -11.20 3.37
CA GLU A 63 7.72 -11.44 3.65
C GLU A 63 7.94 -12.72 4.46
N ARG A 64 7.06 -13.01 5.42
CA ARG A 64 7.09 -14.30 6.14
C ARG A 64 6.81 -15.46 5.21
N GLN A 65 5.87 -15.31 4.27
CA GLN A 65 5.58 -16.35 3.28
C GLN A 65 6.78 -16.60 2.37
N MET A 66 7.36 -15.52 1.82
CA MET A 66 8.55 -15.55 0.98
C MET A 66 9.72 -16.25 1.67
N GLN A 67 10.00 -15.90 2.92
CA GLN A 67 11.08 -16.52 3.69
C GLN A 67 10.86 -18.01 3.93
N ARG A 68 9.63 -18.40 4.30
CA ARG A 68 9.26 -19.81 4.53
C ARG A 68 9.39 -20.66 3.26
N ALA A 69 9.01 -20.09 2.12
CA ALA A 69 9.08 -20.76 0.82
C ALA A 69 10.49 -20.74 0.19
N GLY A 70 11.45 -19.98 0.75
CA GLY A 70 12.74 -19.75 0.13
C GLY A 70 12.63 -19.01 -1.20
N TYR A 71 11.69 -18.07 -1.31
CA TYR A 71 11.37 -17.35 -2.54
C TYR A 71 12.59 -16.57 -3.07
N PRO A 72 13.11 -16.89 -4.27
CA PRO A 72 14.39 -16.35 -4.73
C PRO A 72 14.43 -14.82 -4.87
N ALA A 73 13.28 -14.20 -5.17
CA ALA A 73 13.19 -12.76 -5.38
C ALA A 73 12.82 -11.96 -4.10
N TYR A 74 12.84 -12.60 -2.93
CA TYR A 74 12.58 -11.94 -1.65
C TYR A 74 13.36 -10.63 -1.43
N PRO A 75 14.69 -10.56 -1.69
CA PRO A 75 15.44 -9.32 -1.47
C PRO A 75 14.94 -8.15 -2.34
N GLU A 76 14.54 -8.44 -3.58
CA GLU A 76 14.03 -7.44 -4.53
C GLU A 76 12.65 -6.94 -4.10
N HIS A 77 11.76 -7.87 -3.74
CA HIS A 77 10.38 -7.58 -3.32
C HIS A 77 10.37 -6.76 -2.02
N LYS A 78 11.11 -7.19 -0.99
CA LYS A 78 11.25 -6.44 0.26
C LYS A 78 11.85 -5.04 0.04
N ALA A 79 12.80 -4.89 -0.86
CA ALA A 79 13.35 -3.57 -1.17
C ALA A 79 12.30 -2.64 -1.80
N ASP A 80 11.30 -3.17 -2.52
CA ASP A 80 10.19 -2.37 -3.03
C ASP A 80 9.19 -1.97 -1.93
N HIS A 81 8.90 -2.88 -0.98
CA HIS A 81 8.14 -2.56 0.23
C HIS A 81 8.78 -1.41 1.02
N GLU A 82 10.09 -1.49 1.27
CA GLU A 82 10.81 -0.47 2.04
C GLU A 82 10.74 0.90 1.35
N ARG A 83 10.84 0.95 0.01
CA ARG A 83 10.69 2.19 -0.76
C ARG A 83 9.31 2.82 -0.59
N LEU A 84 8.24 2.02 -0.61
CA LEU A 84 6.90 2.55 -0.40
C LEU A 84 6.73 3.11 1.01
N ILE A 85 7.20 2.39 2.03
CA ILE A 85 7.11 2.83 3.42
C ILE A 85 7.84 4.17 3.61
N ASP A 86 9.02 4.32 3.03
CA ASP A 86 9.76 5.58 3.11
C ASP A 86 9.02 6.70 2.36
N ARG A 87 8.46 6.44 1.18
CA ARG A 87 7.66 7.43 0.45
C ARG A 87 6.40 7.86 1.22
N LEU A 88 5.74 6.94 1.92
CA LEU A 88 4.58 7.25 2.76
C LEU A 88 4.94 8.14 3.95
N ARG A 89 6.13 7.96 4.53
CA ARG A 89 6.64 8.84 5.59
C ARG A 89 6.95 10.24 5.08
N GLU A 90 7.57 10.35 3.90
CA GLU A 90 7.80 11.65 3.25
C GLU A 90 6.48 12.38 2.99
N LEU A 91 5.46 11.67 2.47
CA LEU A 91 4.13 12.24 2.23
C LEU A 91 3.43 12.68 3.52
N MET A 92 3.63 11.96 4.62
CA MET A 92 3.12 12.35 5.93
C MET A 92 3.74 13.68 6.40
N ASP A 93 5.06 13.84 6.25
CA ASP A 93 5.76 15.08 6.58
C ASP A 93 5.33 16.24 5.65
N GLU A 94 5.24 15.99 4.34
CA GLU A 94 4.76 16.95 3.32
C GLU A 94 3.33 17.44 3.63
N ALA A 95 2.48 16.58 4.20
CA ALA A 95 1.10 16.93 4.53
C ALA A 95 0.98 18.00 5.63
N HIS A 96 2.03 18.24 6.42
CA HIS A 96 2.04 19.33 7.41
C HIS A 96 2.31 20.69 6.78
N GLU A 97 3.06 20.73 5.67
CA GLU A 97 3.43 21.97 4.98
C GLU A 97 2.47 22.31 3.84
N ALA A 98 2.06 21.31 3.07
CA ALA A 98 1.21 21.46 1.89
C ALA A 98 0.12 20.37 1.83
N PRO A 99 -0.92 20.44 2.69
CA PRO A 99 -1.92 19.37 2.83
C PRO A 99 -2.59 18.97 1.50
N GLU A 100 -3.10 19.94 0.73
CA GLU A 100 -3.83 19.64 -0.51
C GLU A 100 -2.94 18.93 -1.54
N ALA A 101 -1.70 19.41 -1.72
CA ALA A 101 -0.74 18.80 -2.63
C ALA A 101 -0.31 17.40 -2.15
N ALA A 102 -0.09 17.22 -0.85
CA ALA A 102 0.26 15.93 -0.27
C ALA A 102 -0.89 14.91 -0.41
N ALA A 103 -2.15 15.34 -0.31
CA ALA A 103 -3.31 14.46 -0.52
C ALA A 103 -3.37 13.93 -1.96
N GLU A 104 -3.11 14.79 -2.94
CA GLU A 104 -3.03 14.40 -4.36
C GLU A 104 -1.85 13.48 -4.61
N ALA A 105 -0.65 13.86 -4.13
CA ALA A 105 0.57 13.07 -4.27
C ALA A 105 0.46 11.69 -3.60
N THR A 106 -0.28 11.59 -2.48
CA THR A 106 -0.53 10.30 -1.81
C THR A 106 -1.37 9.37 -2.68
N VAL A 107 -2.47 9.88 -3.26
CA VAL A 107 -3.31 9.05 -4.14
C VAL A 107 -2.54 8.64 -5.40
N GLU A 108 -1.78 9.55 -6.00
CA GLU A 108 -1.00 9.28 -7.21
C GLU A 108 0.12 8.26 -6.96
N ALA A 109 0.94 8.47 -5.93
CA ALA A 109 2.05 7.58 -5.60
C ALA A 109 1.57 6.15 -5.31
N LEU A 110 0.44 6.01 -4.59
CA LEU A 110 -0.08 4.69 -4.22
C LEU A 110 -0.81 4.04 -5.40
N ALA A 111 -1.46 4.81 -6.27
CA ALA A 111 -2.03 4.28 -7.51
C ALA A 111 -0.94 3.71 -8.43
N GLU A 112 0.14 4.47 -8.65
CA GLU A 112 1.27 4.03 -9.46
C GLU A 112 1.96 2.80 -8.85
N TRP A 113 2.22 2.85 -7.54
CA TRP A 113 2.89 1.76 -6.85
C TRP A 113 2.03 0.49 -6.83
N PHE A 114 0.74 0.54 -6.50
CA PHE A 114 -0.14 -0.63 -6.53
C PHE A 114 -0.25 -1.22 -7.94
N GLU A 115 -0.37 -0.39 -8.98
CA GLU A 115 -0.45 -0.88 -10.35
C GLU A 115 0.82 -1.65 -10.75
N GLY A 116 2.00 -1.14 -10.39
CA GLY A 116 3.27 -1.81 -10.63
C GLY A 116 3.47 -3.05 -9.75
N HIS A 117 3.33 -2.90 -8.44
CA HIS A 117 3.64 -3.92 -7.46
C HIS A 117 2.71 -5.13 -7.56
N PHE A 118 1.40 -4.91 -7.55
CA PHE A 118 0.41 -5.99 -7.57
C PHE A 118 0.54 -6.82 -8.85
N ALA A 119 0.72 -6.14 -9.99
CA ALA A 119 0.82 -6.80 -11.30
C ALA A 119 2.16 -7.50 -11.54
N THR A 120 3.19 -7.24 -10.73
CA THR A 120 4.54 -7.79 -10.94
C THR A 120 5.05 -8.60 -9.75
N HIS A 121 5.23 -7.97 -8.59
CA HIS A 121 5.78 -8.58 -7.40
C HIS A 121 4.80 -9.59 -6.80
N ASP A 122 3.58 -9.16 -6.48
CA ASP A 122 2.61 -10.01 -5.77
C ASP A 122 2.03 -11.08 -6.69
N ALA A 123 1.69 -10.73 -7.93
CA ALA A 123 1.26 -11.70 -8.92
C ALA A 123 2.30 -12.83 -9.12
N ARG A 124 3.60 -12.49 -9.13
CA ARG A 124 4.69 -13.48 -9.23
C ARG A 124 4.84 -14.27 -7.93
N LEU A 125 4.64 -13.65 -6.78
CA LEU A 125 4.70 -14.31 -5.47
C LEU A 125 3.56 -15.34 -5.32
N HIS A 126 2.31 -14.89 -5.40
CA HIS A 126 1.15 -15.78 -5.19
C HIS A 126 0.99 -16.81 -6.31
N GLY A 127 1.41 -16.47 -7.54
CA GLY A 127 1.54 -17.46 -8.62
C GLY A 127 2.56 -18.56 -8.32
N ALA A 128 3.67 -18.24 -7.65
CA ALA A 128 4.69 -19.22 -7.26
C ALA A 128 4.32 -20.03 -6.02
N LEU A 129 3.60 -19.43 -5.05
CA LEU A 129 3.14 -20.10 -3.85
C LEU A 129 1.94 -21.01 -4.10
N GLY A 130 1.10 -20.70 -5.10
CA GLY A 130 -0.19 -21.38 -5.28
C GLY A 130 -1.12 -21.12 -4.11
N PRO A 131 -2.13 -21.96 -3.83
CA PRO A 131 -2.97 -21.81 -2.63
C PRO A 131 -2.13 -21.95 -1.34
N HIS A 132 -2.19 -20.95 -0.46
CA HIS A 132 -1.47 -20.89 0.81
C HIS A 132 -2.39 -20.45 1.96
N GLU A 133 -1.96 -20.71 3.20
CA GLU A 133 -2.66 -20.26 4.40
C GLU A 133 -2.33 -18.79 4.68
N HIS A 134 -3.39 -18.00 4.92
CA HIS A 134 -3.33 -16.58 5.27
C HIS A 134 -3.41 -16.36 6.78
#